data_AF-A0A9P7MLF5-F1
#
_entry.id   AF-A0A9P7MLF5-F1
#
_cell.length_a   1.000
_cell.length_b   1.000
_cell.length_c   1.000
_cell.angle_alpha   90.00
_cell.angle_beta   90.00
_cell.angle_gamma   90.00
#
_symmetry.space_group_name_H-M   'P 1'
#
loop_
_entity.id
_entity.type
_entity.pdbx_description
1 polymer ?
#
loop_
_entity_poly.entity_id
_entity_poly.type
_entity_poly.pdbx_seq_one_letter_code
_entity_poly.pdbx_strand_id
1 'polypeptide(L)'
;MGEVCVTYARRNDVKSEVALSSLIWALLELESYAVARIVTKDGKDPLLVLLMPHIEPNFECLYDVPLPFAEDVRAYKFPPLDKVMTVTGETLTKHRLLPSDELSEAMSAYVDSMDLSTYQLDDNGEPTEEYAPIDETYNPTIHRVNNAVRTRATYPERPVPETPAALLKYASPPEDLLQKVRSKIDTLINVAEVKKVPPKAKGRRNRETVKPLSGLDVDALLGNSGEDKGKVSEDNPVPDFKHMIAAACNVTEIEDASKQLGAVVRSFITDSFGDSKYDRAMECLGVMREELLGMEEPEMYNAFIRDLKKGLLSGALGGDRRDFWFKLRWSRLGLIDNTQSEVSNVTHDEAQEFITSR
;
A
#
# COMPACT_ATOMS: atom_id res chain seq x y z
N MET A 1 1.72 14.17 9.88
CA MET A 1 1.92 15.58 10.29
C MET A 1 0.58 16.27 10.36
N GLY A 2 0.45 17.23 11.28
CA GLY A 2 -0.78 18.00 11.49
C GLY A 2 -0.96 19.16 10.51
N GLU A 3 -2.00 19.94 10.75
CA GLU A 3 -2.31 21.18 10.03
C GLU A 3 -1.38 22.33 10.45
N VAL A 4 -1.22 23.33 9.59
CA VAL A 4 -0.50 24.57 9.91
C VAL A 4 -1.43 25.49 10.67
N CYS A 5 -0.97 26.00 11.81
CA CYS A 5 -1.69 26.99 12.60
C CYS A 5 -1.03 28.36 12.49
N VAL A 6 -1.77 29.39 12.88
CA VAL A 6 -1.29 30.77 12.91
C VAL A 6 -1.23 31.25 14.34
N THR A 7 -0.03 31.59 14.80
CA THR A 7 0.22 32.23 16.09
C THR A 7 0.31 33.74 15.90
N TYR A 8 -0.56 34.46 16.60
CA TYR A 8 -0.60 35.92 16.64
C TYR A 8 -0.79 36.41 18.08
N ALA A 9 -0.51 37.70 18.30
CA ALA A 9 -0.59 38.28 19.63
C ALA A 9 -2.02 38.27 20.18
N ARG A 10 -2.16 38.22 21.50
CA ARG A 10 -3.47 38.26 22.15
C ARG A 10 -4.19 39.56 21.77
N ARG A 11 -5.44 39.43 21.30
CA ARG A 11 -6.28 40.59 20.97
C ARG A 11 -6.39 41.55 22.15
N ASN A 12 -6.25 42.84 21.87
CA ASN A 12 -6.34 43.95 22.84
C ASN A 12 -5.22 43.99 23.90
N ASP A 13 -4.08 43.32 23.68
CA ASP A 13 -2.90 43.45 24.56
C ASP A 13 -1.69 44.00 23.80
N VAL A 14 -1.54 45.32 23.85
CA VAL A 14 -0.46 46.08 23.17
C VAL A 14 0.93 45.60 23.58
N LYS A 15 1.11 45.15 24.82
CA LYS A 15 2.43 44.70 25.29
C LYS A 15 2.84 43.39 24.61
N SER A 16 1.88 42.48 24.44
CA SER A 16 2.10 41.21 23.76
C SER A 16 2.28 41.41 22.26
N GLU A 17 1.56 42.35 21.66
CA GLU A 17 1.68 42.73 20.24
C GLU A 17 3.09 43.25 19.92
N VAL A 18 3.59 44.23 20.68
CA VAL A 18 4.93 44.78 20.48
C VAL A 18 6.02 43.72 20.71
N ALA A 19 5.85 42.84 21.70
CA ALA A 19 6.83 41.79 22.00
C ALA A 19 6.86 40.69 20.94
N LEU A 20 5.71 40.30 20.38
CA LEU A 20 5.66 39.32 19.31
C LEU A 20 6.17 39.92 17.99
N SER A 21 5.77 41.15 17.69
CA SER A 21 6.25 41.89 16.51
C SER A 21 7.77 41.97 16.51
N SER A 22 8.39 42.42 17.61
CA SER A 22 9.86 42.51 17.69
C SER A 22 10.56 41.16 17.51
N LEU A 23 9.95 40.07 17.97
CA LEU A 23 10.44 38.71 17.73
C LEU A 23 10.34 38.31 16.26
N ILE A 24 9.20 38.56 15.61
CA ILE A 24 8.98 38.23 14.19
C ILE A 24 9.97 39.00 13.31
N TRP A 25 10.12 40.31 13.54
CA TRP A 25 11.09 41.15 12.84
C TRP A 25 12.52 40.65 13.04
N ALA A 26 12.91 40.32 14.27
CA ALA A 26 14.25 39.79 14.55
C ALA A 26 14.51 38.43 13.85
N LEU A 27 13.51 37.54 13.81
CA LEU A 27 13.63 36.26 13.11
C LEU A 27 13.76 36.46 11.59
N LEU A 28 13.02 37.41 11.03
CA LEU A 28 13.07 37.72 9.61
C LEU A 28 14.42 38.35 9.21
N GLU A 29 14.92 39.34 9.98
CA GLU A 29 16.21 39.99 9.74
C GLU A 29 17.39 39.02 9.84
N LEU A 30 17.30 38.01 10.72
CA LEU A 30 18.32 36.99 10.91
C LEU A 30 18.14 35.76 10.01
N GLU A 31 17.16 35.78 9.10
CA GLU A 31 16.79 34.64 8.23
C GLU A 31 16.68 33.31 9.03
N SER A 32 16.11 33.40 10.23
CA SER A 32 16.12 32.33 11.23
C SER A 32 14.70 31.88 11.58
N TYR A 33 14.57 30.60 11.92
CA TYR A 33 13.33 30.00 12.42
C TYR A 33 13.47 29.57 13.87
N ALA A 34 12.37 29.61 14.61
CA ALA A 34 12.34 29.11 15.98
C ALA A 34 11.71 27.72 16.04
N VAL A 35 12.22 26.86 16.92
CA VAL A 35 11.60 25.57 17.23
C VAL A 35 10.93 25.67 18.59
N ALA A 36 9.65 25.34 18.65
CA ALA A 36 8.85 25.45 19.86
C ALA A 36 8.09 24.15 20.17
N ARG A 37 7.79 23.97 21.46
CA ARG A 37 6.88 22.93 21.93
C ARG A 37 5.52 23.57 22.17
N ILE A 38 4.49 23.11 21.48
CA ILE A 38 3.12 23.59 21.63
C ILE A 38 2.22 22.50 22.21
N VAL A 39 1.42 22.87 23.21
CA VAL A 39 0.40 22.03 23.83
C VAL A 39 -0.91 22.80 23.81
N THR A 40 -1.80 22.44 22.89
CA THR A 40 -3.03 23.22 22.65
C THR A 40 -4.05 23.16 23.79
N LYS A 41 -4.13 22.05 24.51
CA LYS A 41 -5.05 21.82 25.63
C LYS A 41 -4.39 20.91 26.66
N ASP A 42 -4.86 21.00 27.91
CA ASP A 42 -4.46 20.07 28.95
C ASP A 42 -4.83 18.63 28.56
N GLY A 43 -3.92 17.69 28.80
CA GLY A 43 -4.05 16.29 28.42
C GLY A 43 -3.89 15.97 26.92
N LYS A 44 -3.65 16.95 26.04
CA LYS A 44 -3.32 16.67 24.63
C LYS A 44 -1.82 16.48 24.45
N ASP A 45 -1.46 15.61 23.52
CA ASP A 45 -0.06 15.32 23.22
C ASP A 45 0.70 16.58 22.80
N PRO A 46 1.93 16.78 23.30
CA PRO A 46 2.77 17.89 22.90
C PRO A 46 3.19 17.74 21.44
N LEU A 47 3.15 18.84 20.70
CA LEU A 47 3.63 18.92 19.33
C LEU A 47 4.94 19.70 19.30
N LEU A 48 5.90 19.24 18.50
CA LEU A 48 7.06 20.03 18.13
C LEU A 48 6.70 20.81 16.86
N VAL A 49 6.89 22.13 16.87
CA VAL A 49 6.55 23.00 15.74
C VAL A 49 7.73 23.90 15.39
N LEU A 50 7.88 24.17 14.08
CA LEU A 50 8.70 25.23 13.55
C LEU A 50 7.84 26.50 13.45
N LEU A 51 8.34 27.59 13.99
CA LEU A 51 7.71 28.91 13.92
C LEU A 51 8.35 29.69 12.77
N MET A 52 7.58 29.86 11.69
CA MET A 52 7.99 30.59 10.50
C MET A 52 7.47 32.04 10.55
N PRO A 53 8.34 33.07 10.58
CA PRO A 53 7.92 34.47 10.58
C PRO A 53 7.32 34.86 9.23
N HIS A 54 6.22 35.62 9.29
CA HIS A 54 5.56 36.16 8.11
C HIS A 54 5.02 37.56 8.39
N ILE A 55 5.30 38.49 7.48
CA ILE A 55 4.92 39.90 7.59
C ILE A 55 4.18 40.30 6.30
N GLU A 56 2.94 40.70 6.48
CA GLU A 56 2.11 41.39 5.49
C GLU A 56 1.79 42.81 5.98
N PRO A 57 1.43 43.75 5.08
CA PRO A 57 1.22 45.16 5.43
C PRO A 57 0.27 45.44 6.60
N ASN A 58 -0.70 44.54 6.83
CA ASN A 58 -1.69 44.66 7.91
C ASN A 58 -1.64 43.50 8.90
N PHE A 59 -0.67 42.60 8.80
CA PHE A 59 -0.71 41.32 9.50
C PHE A 59 0.70 40.74 9.72
N GLU A 60 1.06 40.56 10.98
CA GLU A 60 2.29 39.89 11.40
C GLU A 60 1.94 38.60 12.14
N CYS A 61 2.53 37.48 11.74
CA CYS A 61 2.29 36.21 12.42
C CYS A 61 3.50 35.27 12.39
N LEU A 62 3.39 34.22 13.21
CA LEU A 62 4.22 33.02 13.10
C LEU A 62 3.33 31.88 12.62
N TYR A 63 3.74 31.20 11.56
CA TYR A 63 3.13 29.94 11.15
C TYR A 63 3.71 28.80 11.97
N ASP A 64 2.84 28.03 12.63
CA ASP A 64 3.22 26.85 13.41
C ASP A 64 3.18 25.62 12.48
N VAL A 65 4.35 25.21 11.98
CA VAL A 65 4.48 24.05 11.10
C VAL A 65 4.92 22.83 11.93
N PRO A 66 4.12 21.76 12.04
CA PRO A 66 4.47 20.60 12.86
C PRO A 66 5.69 19.85 12.30
N LEU A 67 6.66 19.59 13.16
CA LEU A 67 7.87 18.84 12.86
C LEU A 67 7.71 17.34 13.17
N PRO A 68 8.38 16.45 12.43
CA PRO A 68 8.44 15.02 12.74
C PRO A 68 9.08 14.75 14.10
N PHE A 69 8.55 13.75 14.81
CA PHE A 69 9.30 13.05 15.84
C PHE A 69 10.19 11.97 15.24
N ALA A 70 11.09 11.40 16.06
CA ALA A 70 12.03 10.38 15.61
C ALA A 70 11.31 9.12 15.10
N GLU A 71 10.14 8.82 15.66
CA GLU A 71 9.28 7.68 15.32
C GLU A 71 8.56 7.88 13.97
N ASP A 72 8.37 9.13 13.53
CA ASP A 72 7.72 9.44 12.25
C ASP A 72 8.65 9.27 11.05
N VAL A 73 9.97 9.32 11.27
CA VAL A 73 10.97 9.29 10.20
C VAL A 73 11.23 7.86 9.74
N ARG A 74 10.84 7.55 8.50
CA ARG A 74 11.14 6.25 7.85
C ARG A 74 12.33 6.40 6.92
N ALA A 75 13.49 5.93 7.36
CA ALA A 75 14.74 6.02 6.60
C ALA A 75 14.85 4.89 5.54
N TYR A 76 14.01 4.95 4.50
CA TYR A 76 14.12 4.07 3.36
C TYR A 76 15.36 4.41 2.52
N LYS A 77 16.14 3.39 2.18
CA LYS A 77 17.32 3.53 1.33
C LYS A 77 16.93 3.29 -0.11
N PHE A 78 17.03 4.33 -0.94
CA PHE A 78 16.83 4.23 -2.38
C PHE A 78 18.19 4.32 -3.09
N PRO A 79 18.39 3.52 -4.15
CA PRO A 79 19.55 3.72 -5.02
C PRO A 79 19.53 5.14 -5.63
N PRO A 80 20.70 5.79 -5.77
CA PRO A 80 20.79 7.07 -6.48
C PRO A 80 20.32 6.91 -7.93
N LEU A 81 19.58 7.89 -8.44
CA LEU A 81 19.11 7.91 -9.83
C LEU A 81 20.14 8.52 -10.80
N ASP A 82 21.09 9.30 -10.28
CA ASP A 82 22.15 9.97 -11.03
C ASP A 82 23.36 9.08 -11.29
N LYS A 83 23.50 7.99 -10.52
CA LYS A 83 24.67 7.09 -10.57
C LYS A 83 24.23 5.65 -10.46
N VAL A 84 24.81 4.80 -11.30
CA VAL A 84 24.62 3.35 -11.17
C VAL A 84 25.81 2.77 -10.42
N MET A 85 25.56 2.28 -9.21
CA MET A 85 26.56 1.56 -8.41
C MET A 85 26.47 0.07 -8.74
N THR A 86 27.57 -0.52 -9.19
CA THR A 86 27.68 -1.97 -9.33
C THR A 86 27.83 -2.63 -7.96
N VAL A 87 27.62 -3.95 -7.89
CA VAL A 87 27.83 -4.74 -6.66
C VAL A 87 29.28 -4.63 -6.13
N THR A 88 30.22 -4.26 -7.01
CA THR A 88 31.64 -4.02 -6.68
C THR A 88 31.95 -2.61 -6.19
N GLY A 89 30.97 -1.71 -6.14
CA GLY A 89 31.13 -0.33 -5.67
C GLY A 89 31.67 0.66 -6.72
N GLU A 90 31.83 0.23 -7.97
CA GLU A 90 32.23 1.12 -9.07
C GLU A 90 31.04 2.00 -9.51
N THR A 91 31.31 3.28 -9.76
CA THR A 91 30.29 4.25 -10.17
C THR A 91 30.31 4.40 -11.69
N LEU A 92 29.24 3.95 -12.34
CA LEU A 92 29.05 4.13 -13.78
C LEU A 92 28.34 5.45 -14.04
N THR A 93 28.97 6.29 -14.86
CA THR A 93 28.42 7.58 -15.32
C THR A 93 27.68 7.47 -16.64
N LYS A 94 27.91 6.39 -17.41
CA LYS A 94 27.18 6.07 -18.64
C LYS A 94 26.56 4.69 -18.49
N HIS A 95 25.24 4.64 -18.38
CA HIS A 95 24.48 3.40 -18.26
C HIS A 95 23.11 3.58 -18.91
N ARG A 96 22.48 2.48 -19.35
CA ARG A 96 21.13 2.49 -19.95
C ARG A 96 20.06 3.15 -19.06
N LEU A 97 20.27 3.13 -17.75
CA LEU A 97 19.35 3.69 -16.76
C LEU A 97 19.62 5.18 -16.46
N LEU A 98 20.70 5.74 -17.01
CA LEU A 98 21.03 7.15 -16.88
C LEU A 98 20.56 7.90 -18.12
N PRO A 99 20.14 9.17 -17.98
CA PRO A 99 19.66 9.94 -19.11
C PRO A 99 20.78 10.18 -20.13
N SER A 100 20.45 10.07 -21.41
CA SER A 100 21.31 10.57 -22.49
C SER A 100 21.20 12.08 -22.61
N ASP A 101 22.19 12.70 -23.26
CA ASP A 101 22.17 14.14 -23.55
C ASP A 101 20.93 14.50 -24.41
N GLU A 102 20.62 13.66 -25.40
CA GLU A 102 19.42 13.79 -26.25
C GLU A 102 18.12 13.71 -25.46
N LEU A 103 18.03 12.79 -24.48
CA LEU A 103 16.85 12.67 -23.62
C LEU A 103 16.69 13.90 -22.73
N SER A 104 17.81 14.44 -22.23
CA SER A 104 17.82 15.63 -21.37
C SER A 104 17.39 16.87 -22.14
N GLU A 105 17.85 17.04 -23.39
CA GLU A 105 17.45 18.13 -24.27
C GLU A 105 15.96 18.03 -24.65
N ALA A 106 15.48 16.83 -25.00
CA ALA A 106 14.07 16.58 -25.30
C ALA A 106 13.17 16.89 -24.09
N MET A 107 13.59 16.50 -22.88
CA MET A 107 12.87 16.81 -21.65
C MET A 107 12.86 18.31 -21.35
N SER A 108 14.00 19.00 -21.50
CA SER A 108 14.08 20.46 -21.33
C SER A 108 13.11 21.17 -22.28
N ALA A 109 13.14 20.81 -23.57
CA ALA A 109 12.26 21.42 -24.57
C ALA A 109 10.77 21.18 -24.27
N TYR A 110 10.43 20.04 -23.67
CA TYR A 110 9.08 19.73 -23.20
C TYR A 110 8.67 20.61 -22.00
N VAL A 111 9.52 20.70 -20.97
CA VAL A 111 9.28 21.55 -19.79
C VAL A 111 9.09 23.01 -20.20
N ASP A 112 9.97 23.56 -21.04
CA ASP A 112 9.90 24.94 -21.51
C ASP A 112 8.60 25.22 -22.29
N SER A 113 8.03 24.19 -22.93
CA SER A 113 6.79 24.33 -23.69
C SER A 113 5.51 24.14 -22.87
N MET A 114 5.62 23.51 -21.71
CA MET A 114 4.53 23.27 -20.75
C MET A 114 4.51 24.29 -19.62
N ASP A 115 5.24 25.40 -19.77
CA ASP A 115 5.24 26.47 -18.79
C ASP A 115 3.86 27.15 -18.73
N LEU A 116 3.33 27.28 -17.51
CA LEU A 116 2.03 27.89 -17.20
C LEU A 116 2.17 29.26 -16.53
N SER A 117 3.39 29.71 -16.26
CA SER A 117 3.67 30.98 -15.56
C SER A 117 3.21 32.23 -16.33
N THR A 118 3.04 32.14 -17.65
CA THR A 118 2.67 33.25 -18.54
C THR A 118 1.44 32.95 -19.39
N TYR A 119 0.67 31.92 -19.01
CA TYR A 119 -0.39 31.38 -19.86
C TYR A 119 -1.65 32.25 -19.91
N GLN A 120 -2.06 32.82 -18.78
CA GLN A 120 -3.27 33.65 -18.69
C GLN A 120 -2.89 35.11 -18.89
N LEU A 121 -3.74 35.89 -19.57
CA LEU A 121 -3.61 37.34 -19.66
C LEU A 121 -4.56 37.96 -18.62
N ASP A 122 -4.10 38.98 -17.91
CA ASP A 122 -4.92 39.76 -16.99
C ASP A 122 -5.86 40.72 -17.74
N ASP A 123 -6.71 41.43 -17.00
CA ASP A 123 -7.65 42.42 -17.55
C ASP A 123 -6.94 43.61 -18.23
N ASN A 124 -5.64 43.79 -18.00
CA ASN A 124 -4.80 44.83 -18.58
C ASN A 124 -4.02 44.36 -19.83
N GLY A 125 -4.12 43.08 -20.19
CA GLY A 125 -3.42 42.46 -21.32
C GLY A 125 -1.98 42.05 -21.03
N GLU A 126 -1.56 42.04 -19.76
CA GLU A 126 -0.27 41.52 -19.30
C GLU A 126 -0.38 40.03 -18.92
N PRO A 127 0.67 39.22 -19.10
CA PRO A 127 0.66 37.83 -18.64
C PRO A 127 0.49 37.78 -17.11
N THR A 128 -0.57 37.12 -16.64
CA THR A 128 -0.75 36.79 -15.23
C THR A 128 0.34 35.79 -14.81
N GLU A 129 1.03 36.09 -13.70
CA GLU A 129 2.12 35.25 -13.17
C GLU A 129 1.67 33.85 -12.71
N GLU A 130 0.36 33.69 -12.46
CA GLU A 130 -0.22 32.45 -11.94
C GLU A 130 -1.47 32.03 -12.73
N TYR A 131 -1.42 30.83 -13.33
CA TYR A 131 -2.58 30.22 -14.02
C TYR A 131 -3.72 29.81 -13.07
N ALA A 132 -3.39 29.50 -11.81
CA ALA A 132 -4.34 29.01 -10.81
C ALA A 132 -4.09 29.67 -9.44
N PRO A 133 -4.46 30.95 -9.29
CA PRO A 133 -4.25 31.67 -8.03
C PRO A 133 -5.13 31.07 -6.92
N ILE A 134 -4.58 31.03 -5.69
CA ILE A 134 -5.22 30.35 -4.54
C ILE A 134 -6.65 30.83 -4.32
N ASP A 135 -6.91 32.13 -4.45
CA ASP A 135 -8.22 32.76 -4.23
C ASP A 135 -9.28 32.37 -5.28
N GLU A 136 -8.87 31.93 -6.47
CA GLU A 136 -9.79 31.49 -7.52
C GLU A 136 -9.93 29.96 -7.59
N THR A 137 -9.07 29.23 -6.88
CA THR A 137 -9.13 27.78 -6.80
C THR A 137 -10.12 27.33 -5.74
N TYR A 138 -10.87 26.28 -6.03
CA TYR A 138 -11.85 25.71 -5.11
C TYR A 138 -11.86 24.19 -5.20
N ASN A 139 -12.33 23.53 -4.14
CA ASN A 139 -12.47 22.09 -4.12
C ASN A 139 -13.66 21.65 -5.01
N PRO A 140 -13.43 21.02 -6.17
CA PRO A 140 -14.50 20.71 -7.12
C PRO A 140 -15.50 19.70 -6.54
N THR A 141 -15.09 18.85 -5.60
CA THR A 141 -15.95 17.83 -4.98
C THR A 141 -17.07 18.48 -4.17
N ILE A 142 -16.77 19.52 -3.39
CA ILE A 142 -17.78 20.21 -2.56
C ILE A 142 -18.83 20.87 -3.47
N HIS A 143 -18.37 21.56 -4.51
CA HIS A 143 -19.27 22.20 -5.48
C HIS A 143 -20.09 21.17 -6.27
N ARG A 144 -19.49 20.04 -6.64
CA ARG A 144 -20.16 18.93 -7.33
C ARG A 144 -21.29 18.34 -6.50
N VAL A 145 -21.02 18.04 -5.22
CA VAL A 145 -22.02 17.49 -4.29
C VAL A 145 -23.16 18.49 -4.10
N ASN A 146 -22.84 19.76 -3.82
CA ASN A 146 -23.86 20.79 -3.63
C ASN A 146 -24.73 21.00 -4.89
N ASN A 147 -24.13 20.97 -6.08
CA ASN A 147 -24.87 21.09 -7.34
C ASN A 147 -25.80 19.88 -7.57
N ALA A 148 -25.31 18.66 -7.30
CA ALA A 148 -26.11 17.46 -7.41
C ALA A 148 -27.31 17.48 -6.44
N VAL A 149 -27.08 17.87 -5.18
CA VAL A 149 -28.13 17.99 -4.16
C VAL A 149 -29.16 19.04 -4.57
N ARG A 150 -28.75 20.24 -4.99
CA ARG A 150 -29.66 21.30 -5.44
C ARG A 150 -30.49 20.87 -6.65
N THR A 151 -29.88 20.19 -7.61
CA THR A 151 -30.58 19.73 -8.82
C THR A 151 -31.60 18.64 -8.50
N ARG A 152 -31.26 17.68 -7.63
CA ARG A 152 -32.19 16.63 -7.20
C ARG A 152 -33.31 17.14 -6.30
N ALA A 153 -33.04 18.16 -5.48
CA ALA A 153 -34.06 18.82 -4.66
C ALA A 153 -35.06 19.62 -5.50
N THR A 154 -34.61 20.25 -6.58
CA THR A 154 -35.47 21.01 -7.50
C THR A 154 -36.17 20.12 -8.53
N TYR A 155 -35.51 19.07 -9.01
CA TYR A 155 -36.00 18.14 -10.02
C TYR A 155 -35.76 16.67 -9.60
N PRO A 156 -36.68 16.08 -8.81
CA PRO A 156 -36.53 14.72 -8.28
C PRO A 156 -36.48 13.60 -9.32
N GLU A 157 -36.97 13.82 -10.54
CA GLU A 157 -36.98 12.80 -11.60
C GLU A 157 -35.79 12.92 -12.56
N ARG A 158 -35.01 14.01 -12.49
CA ARG A 158 -33.88 14.23 -13.41
C ARG A 158 -32.63 13.48 -12.93
N PRO A 159 -31.83 12.89 -13.82
CA PRO A 159 -30.55 12.31 -13.45
C PRO A 159 -29.62 13.39 -12.87
N VAL A 160 -28.62 12.97 -12.11
CA VAL A 160 -27.59 13.88 -11.62
C VAL A 160 -26.92 14.54 -12.83
N PRO A 161 -26.86 15.89 -12.90
CA PRO A 161 -26.29 16.58 -14.05
C PRO A 161 -24.82 16.24 -14.18
N GLU A 162 -24.18 16.50 -15.32
CA GLU A 162 -22.72 16.38 -15.43
C GLU A 162 -22.01 17.46 -14.61
N THR A 163 -20.71 17.27 -14.38
CA THR A 163 -19.90 18.26 -13.67
C THR A 163 -19.71 19.47 -14.58
N PRO A 164 -20.06 20.70 -14.14
CA PRO A 164 -19.86 21.90 -14.94
C PRO A 164 -18.39 22.06 -15.35
N ALA A 165 -18.15 22.45 -16.62
CA ALA A 165 -16.80 22.62 -17.16
C ALA A 165 -15.95 23.62 -16.37
N ALA A 166 -16.56 24.65 -15.77
CA ALA A 166 -15.87 25.60 -14.90
C ALA A 166 -15.12 24.89 -13.76
N LEU A 167 -15.73 23.87 -13.12
CA LEU A 167 -15.11 23.12 -12.03
C LEU A 167 -13.97 22.20 -12.51
N LEU A 168 -13.91 21.92 -13.82
CA LEU A 168 -12.92 21.05 -14.44
C LEU A 168 -11.76 21.86 -15.06
N LYS A 169 -11.82 23.21 -15.06
CA LYS A 169 -10.79 24.09 -15.65
C LYS A 169 -9.37 23.73 -15.23
N TYR A 170 -9.17 23.42 -13.95
CA TYR A 170 -7.87 23.09 -13.37
C TYR A 170 -7.62 21.57 -13.21
N ALA A 171 -8.56 20.72 -13.64
CA ALA A 171 -8.42 19.27 -13.54
C ALA A 171 -7.59 18.68 -14.69
N SER A 172 -7.54 19.38 -15.82
CA SER A 172 -6.75 19.02 -17.00
C SER A 172 -5.93 20.21 -17.48
N PRO A 173 -4.76 19.99 -18.10
CA PRO A 173 -4.01 21.07 -18.73
C PRO A 173 -4.79 21.67 -19.91
N PRO A 174 -4.52 22.94 -20.29
CA PRO A 174 -5.21 23.59 -21.39
C PRO A 174 -5.00 22.89 -22.74
N GLU A 175 -6.08 22.72 -23.51
CA GLU A 175 -6.04 21.98 -24.78
C GLU A 175 -5.15 22.65 -25.84
N ASP A 176 -5.14 23.99 -25.90
CA ASP A 176 -4.32 24.76 -26.84
C ASP A 176 -2.83 24.49 -26.63
N LEU A 177 -2.43 24.36 -25.36
CA LEU A 177 -1.06 24.06 -24.99
C LEU A 177 -0.74 22.61 -25.40
N LEU A 178 -1.61 21.65 -25.11
CA LEU A 178 -1.42 20.26 -25.52
C LEU A 178 -1.23 20.12 -27.04
N GLN A 179 -1.97 20.89 -27.85
CA GLN A 179 -1.82 20.88 -29.30
C GLN A 179 -0.44 21.38 -29.73
N LYS A 180 0.08 22.44 -29.11
CA LYS A 180 1.43 22.98 -29.38
C LYS A 180 2.53 22.01 -28.98
N VAL A 181 2.34 21.28 -27.88
CA VAL A 181 3.37 20.45 -27.25
C VAL A 181 3.36 19.01 -27.77
N ARG A 182 2.31 18.59 -28.49
CA ARG A 182 2.16 17.23 -29.01
C ARG A 182 3.38 16.70 -29.76
N SER A 183 3.96 17.51 -30.63
CA SER A 183 5.17 17.13 -31.38
C SER A 183 6.37 16.85 -30.47
N LYS A 184 6.56 17.68 -29.43
CA LYS A 184 7.62 17.53 -28.43
C LYS A 184 7.40 16.30 -27.54
N ILE A 185 6.15 16.01 -27.19
CA ILE A 185 5.79 14.79 -26.45
C ILE A 185 6.12 13.54 -27.28
N ASP A 186 5.73 13.52 -28.54
CA ASP A 186 5.99 12.39 -29.42
C ASP A 186 7.50 12.15 -29.57
N THR A 187 8.32 13.22 -29.71
CA THR A 187 9.77 13.09 -29.71
C THR A 187 10.31 12.53 -28.40
N LEU A 188 9.80 13.00 -27.26
CA LEU A 188 10.23 12.55 -25.94
C LEU A 188 9.88 11.07 -25.70
N ILE A 189 8.67 10.64 -26.08
CA ILE A 189 8.24 9.24 -25.97
C ILE A 189 9.15 8.33 -26.81
N ASN A 190 9.51 8.77 -28.01
CA ASN A 190 10.38 8.02 -28.91
C ASN A 190 11.80 7.89 -28.33
N VAL A 191 12.39 8.99 -27.85
CA VAL A 191 13.76 9.00 -27.26
C VAL A 191 13.81 8.22 -25.94
N ALA A 192 12.76 8.31 -25.12
CA ALA A 192 12.68 7.62 -23.83
C ALA A 192 12.31 6.13 -23.95
N GLU A 193 12.00 5.63 -25.15
CA GLU A 193 11.58 4.24 -25.42
C GLU A 193 10.51 3.71 -24.43
N VAL A 194 9.54 4.54 -24.05
CA VAL A 194 8.55 4.18 -23.03
C VAL A 194 7.66 3.04 -23.51
N LYS A 195 7.78 1.88 -22.86
CA LYS A 195 6.98 0.68 -23.16
C LYS A 195 6.06 0.37 -21.99
N LYS A 196 4.77 0.19 -22.27
CA LYS A 196 3.81 -0.30 -21.27
C LYS A 196 4.13 -1.76 -20.97
N VAL A 197 4.63 -2.02 -19.77
CA VAL A 197 4.78 -3.39 -19.28
C VAL A 197 3.36 -3.94 -19.04
N PRO A 198 2.97 -5.08 -19.63
CA PRO A 198 1.68 -5.67 -19.32
C PRO A 198 1.63 -5.93 -17.81
N PRO A 199 0.51 -5.62 -17.13
CA PRO A 199 0.41 -5.93 -15.72
C PRO A 199 0.72 -7.41 -15.54
N LYS A 200 1.67 -7.73 -14.66
CA LYS A 200 1.86 -9.13 -14.24
C LYS A 200 0.48 -9.64 -13.86
N ALA A 201 0.04 -10.72 -14.50
CA ALA A 201 -1.25 -11.32 -14.19
C ALA A 201 -1.20 -11.73 -12.73
N LYS A 202 -1.72 -10.88 -11.83
CA LYS A 202 -2.10 -11.33 -10.50
C LYS A 202 -3.05 -12.48 -10.75
N GLY A 203 -2.71 -13.67 -10.25
CA GLY A 203 -3.52 -14.87 -10.36
C GLY A 203 -4.83 -14.67 -9.62
N ARG A 204 -5.71 -13.83 -10.16
CA ARG A 204 -7.07 -13.65 -9.67
C ARG A 204 -7.81 -14.87 -10.19
N ARG A 205 -7.79 -15.96 -9.42
CA ARG A 205 -8.84 -16.96 -9.55
C ARG A 205 -10.14 -16.19 -9.34
N ASN A 206 -10.89 -15.95 -10.41
CA ASN A 206 -12.32 -15.72 -10.31
C ASN A 206 -12.88 -16.99 -9.69
N ARG A 207 -12.92 -17.05 -8.36
CA ARG A 207 -13.79 -17.98 -7.66
C ARG A 207 -15.18 -17.42 -7.92
N GLU A 208 -15.77 -17.78 -9.05
CA GLU A 208 -17.22 -17.76 -9.18
C GLU A 208 -17.70 -18.73 -8.10
N THR A 209 -17.97 -18.20 -6.92
CA THR A 209 -18.91 -18.85 -6.02
C THR A 209 -20.17 -18.99 -6.86
N VAL A 210 -20.54 -20.22 -7.17
CA VAL A 210 -21.78 -20.53 -7.87
C VAL A 210 -22.88 -20.01 -6.97
N LYS A 211 -23.29 -18.75 -7.18
CA LYS A 211 -24.44 -18.18 -6.51
C LYS A 211 -25.62 -18.98 -7.05
N PRO A 212 -26.32 -19.77 -6.23
CA PRO A 212 -27.52 -20.43 -6.71
C PRO A 212 -28.47 -19.36 -7.24
N LEU A 213 -29.07 -19.61 -8.41
CA LEU A 213 -29.93 -18.66 -9.14
C LEU A 213 -31.03 -18.02 -8.27
N SER A 214 -31.34 -18.65 -7.14
CA SER A 214 -32.43 -18.31 -6.22
C SER A 214 -32.07 -17.34 -5.11
N GLY A 215 -30.80 -16.91 -4.96
CA GLY A 215 -30.39 -16.04 -3.84
C GLY A 215 -30.61 -16.66 -2.46
N LEU A 216 -30.76 -17.98 -2.40
CA LEU A 216 -30.99 -18.75 -1.19
C LEU A 216 -29.64 -19.18 -0.62
N ASP A 217 -29.31 -18.69 0.57
CA ASP A 217 -28.09 -19.06 1.28
C ASP A 217 -28.25 -20.47 1.86
N VAL A 218 -27.70 -21.45 1.15
CA VAL A 218 -27.77 -22.87 1.54
C VAL A 218 -26.99 -23.11 2.84
N ASP A 219 -25.96 -22.32 3.11
CA ASP A 219 -25.16 -22.42 4.33
C ASP A 219 -25.94 -21.95 5.56
N ALA A 220 -26.84 -20.96 5.39
CA ALA A 220 -27.78 -20.53 6.43
C ALA A 220 -28.89 -21.56 6.71
N LEU A 221 -29.24 -22.40 5.73
CA LEU A 221 -30.30 -23.42 5.83
C LEU A 221 -29.81 -24.76 6.38
N LEU A 222 -28.55 -25.13 6.13
CA LEU A 222 -27.95 -26.38 6.59
C LEU A 222 -27.52 -26.37 8.07
N GLY A 223 -27.78 -25.28 8.80
CA GLY A 223 -27.61 -25.25 10.25
C GLY A 223 -26.17 -25.11 10.75
N ASN A 224 -25.24 -24.60 9.94
CA ASN A 224 -23.86 -24.28 10.36
C ASN A 224 -23.76 -23.06 11.31
N SER A 225 -24.89 -22.64 11.88
CA SER A 225 -25.00 -21.60 12.91
C SER A 225 -25.11 -22.18 14.33
N GLY A 226 -24.48 -23.33 14.60
CA GLY A 226 -24.50 -24.00 15.91
C GLY A 226 -23.12 -24.51 16.37
N GLU A 227 -22.60 -23.90 17.42
CA GLU A 227 -21.71 -24.43 18.48
C GLU A 227 -20.24 -24.84 18.21
N ASP A 228 -19.78 -25.14 16.98
CA ASP A 228 -18.37 -25.56 16.75
C ASP A 228 -17.53 -24.59 15.89
N LYS A 229 -17.77 -23.28 16.01
CA LYS A 229 -17.16 -22.21 15.17
C LYS A 229 -15.64 -22.01 15.31
N GLY A 230 -14.89 -22.91 15.94
CA GLY A 230 -13.47 -22.67 16.19
C GLY A 230 -12.59 -23.91 16.28
N LYS A 231 -13.06 -25.09 15.86
CA LYS A 231 -12.28 -26.32 15.95
C LYS A 231 -12.33 -27.12 14.64
N VAL A 232 -11.16 -27.43 14.10
CA VAL A 232 -11.00 -28.45 13.05
C VAL A 232 -11.22 -29.82 13.69
N SER A 233 -12.28 -30.53 13.30
CA SER A 233 -12.56 -31.88 13.81
C SER A 233 -11.64 -32.94 13.18
N GLU A 234 -11.40 -34.05 13.89
CA GLU A 234 -10.66 -35.19 13.32
C GLU A 234 -11.50 -35.99 12.31
N ASP A 235 -12.83 -35.90 12.40
CA ASP A 235 -13.73 -36.63 11.51
C ASP A 235 -13.90 -35.95 10.15
N ASN A 236 -13.82 -34.61 10.08
CA ASN A 236 -13.97 -33.85 8.85
C ASN A 236 -13.01 -32.65 8.69
N PRO A 237 -11.68 -32.88 8.73
CA PRO A 237 -10.70 -31.80 8.85
C PRO A 237 -10.61 -30.86 7.64
N VAL A 238 -10.87 -31.35 6.43
CA VAL A 238 -10.69 -30.58 5.19
C VAL A 238 -11.79 -29.51 5.01
N PRO A 239 -13.09 -29.83 5.08
CA PRO A 239 -14.15 -28.82 5.00
C PRO A 239 -14.08 -27.82 6.16
N ASP A 240 -13.84 -28.29 7.38
CA ASP A 240 -13.76 -27.43 8.57
C ASP A 240 -12.66 -26.38 8.42
N PHE A 241 -11.47 -26.80 7.99
CA PHE A 241 -10.36 -25.89 7.73
C PHE A 241 -10.68 -24.89 6.60
N LYS A 242 -11.29 -25.35 5.51
CA LYS A 242 -11.70 -24.45 4.40
C LYS A 242 -12.73 -23.42 4.84
N HIS A 243 -13.67 -23.79 5.70
CA HIS A 243 -14.63 -22.85 6.27
C HIS A 243 -13.96 -21.85 7.21
N MET A 244 -13.04 -22.29 8.06
CA MET A 244 -12.29 -21.39 8.95
C MET A 244 -11.43 -20.39 8.19
N ILE A 245 -10.70 -20.84 7.16
CA ILE A 245 -9.88 -19.96 6.31
C ILE A 245 -10.76 -18.99 5.51
N ALA A 246 -11.95 -19.42 5.06
CA ALA A 246 -12.89 -18.54 4.36
C ALA A 246 -13.54 -17.48 5.26
N ALA A 247 -13.71 -17.78 6.55
CA ALA A 247 -14.25 -16.86 7.54
C ALA A 247 -13.20 -15.95 8.17
N ALA A 248 -11.92 -16.32 8.09
CA ALA A 248 -10.83 -15.59 8.71
C ALA A 248 -10.68 -14.18 8.10
N CYS A 249 -10.64 -13.18 8.98
CA CYS A 249 -10.47 -11.77 8.59
C CYS A 249 -9.06 -11.24 8.88
N ASN A 250 -8.31 -11.94 9.74
CA ASN A 250 -6.99 -11.52 10.23
C ASN A 250 -5.96 -12.66 10.15
N VAL A 251 -4.67 -12.31 10.07
CA VAL A 251 -3.54 -13.27 10.00
C VAL A 251 -3.50 -14.23 11.21
N THR A 252 -3.88 -13.76 12.40
CA THR A 252 -3.90 -14.58 13.62
C THR A 252 -4.92 -15.72 13.55
N GLU A 253 -6.08 -15.50 12.91
CA GLU A 253 -7.11 -16.52 12.75
C GLU A 253 -6.69 -17.59 11.74
N ILE A 254 -5.98 -17.18 10.68
CA ILE A 254 -5.36 -18.07 9.70
C ILE A 254 -4.29 -18.94 10.36
N GLU A 255 -3.47 -18.36 11.23
CA GLU A 255 -2.46 -19.07 12.01
C GLU A 255 -3.09 -20.13 12.94
N ASP A 256 -4.15 -19.77 13.66
CA ASP A 256 -4.84 -20.68 14.58
C ASP A 256 -5.49 -21.84 13.82
N ALA A 257 -6.18 -21.57 12.71
CA ALA A 257 -6.75 -22.60 11.84
C ALA A 257 -5.68 -23.56 11.30
N SER A 258 -4.54 -23.00 10.88
CA SER A 258 -3.38 -23.75 10.37
C SER A 258 -2.74 -24.64 11.43
N LYS A 259 -2.62 -24.15 12.67
CA LYS A 259 -2.13 -24.93 13.81
C LYS A 259 -3.07 -26.08 14.17
N GLN A 260 -4.39 -25.84 14.14
CA GLN A 260 -5.38 -26.87 14.42
C GLN A 260 -5.34 -28.00 13.37
N LEU A 261 -5.35 -27.66 12.08
CA LEU A 261 -5.20 -28.67 11.03
C LEU A 261 -3.86 -29.40 11.14
N GLY A 262 -2.77 -28.68 11.46
CA GLY A 262 -1.46 -29.27 11.71
C GLY A 262 -1.44 -30.26 12.88
N ALA A 263 -2.23 -30.02 13.94
CA ALA A 263 -2.37 -30.93 15.07
C ALA A 263 -3.11 -32.22 14.65
N VAL A 264 -4.18 -32.11 13.86
CA VAL A 264 -4.92 -33.26 13.31
C VAL A 264 -4.02 -34.08 12.38
N VAL A 265 -3.20 -33.44 11.55
CA VAL A 265 -2.20 -34.15 10.72
C VAL A 265 -1.22 -34.93 11.60
N ARG A 266 -0.77 -34.36 12.72
CA ARG A 266 0.13 -35.05 13.67
C ARG A 266 -0.57 -36.21 14.38
N SER A 267 -1.84 -36.09 14.76
CA SER A 267 -2.60 -37.19 15.37
C SER A 267 -2.83 -38.32 14.36
N PHE A 268 -3.18 -37.99 13.11
CA PHE A 268 -3.30 -38.98 12.05
C PHE A 268 -2.01 -39.76 11.79
N ILE A 269 -0.84 -39.12 11.85
CA ILE A 269 0.44 -39.81 11.69
C ILE A 269 0.78 -40.67 12.91
N THR A 270 0.53 -40.15 14.13
CA THR A 270 0.89 -40.81 15.39
C THR A 270 0.02 -42.03 15.65
N ASP A 271 -1.30 -41.88 15.48
CA ASP A 271 -2.32 -42.90 15.78
C ASP A 271 -2.58 -43.83 14.58
N SER A 272 -1.81 -43.71 13.50
CA SER A 272 -1.91 -44.61 12.34
C SER A 272 -1.31 -45.97 12.67
N PHE A 273 -2.13 -47.01 12.62
CA PHE A 273 -1.64 -48.38 12.53
C PHE A 273 -1.20 -48.62 11.08
N GLY A 274 0.11 -48.73 10.86
CA GLY A 274 0.69 -48.77 9.50
C GLY A 274 0.45 -47.46 8.74
N ASP A 275 -0.02 -47.57 7.49
CA ASP A 275 -0.28 -46.43 6.59
C ASP A 275 -1.77 -46.08 6.41
N SER A 276 -2.64 -46.66 7.23
CA SER A 276 -4.11 -46.53 7.13
C SER A 276 -4.64 -45.09 7.17
N LYS A 277 -3.97 -44.17 7.88
CA LYS A 277 -4.38 -42.75 7.97
C LYS A 277 -3.49 -41.80 7.15
N TYR A 278 -2.49 -42.31 6.44
CA TYR A 278 -1.53 -41.46 5.71
C TYR A 278 -2.16 -40.71 4.54
N ASP A 279 -3.11 -41.32 3.84
CA ASP A 279 -3.78 -40.68 2.71
C ASP A 279 -4.62 -39.47 3.16
N ARG A 280 -5.32 -39.59 4.29
CA ARG A 280 -6.05 -38.46 4.91
C ARG A 280 -5.11 -37.35 5.37
N ALA A 281 -3.97 -37.70 5.96
CA ALA A 281 -2.95 -36.72 6.34
C ALA A 281 -2.36 -35.99 5.12
N MET A 282 -2.11 -36.70 4.01
CA MET A 282 -1.62 -36.10 2.76
C MET A 282 -2.65 -35.16 2.13
N GLU A 283 -3.92 -35.53 2.15
CA GLU A 283 -5.01 -34.67 1.67
C GLU A 283 -5.09 -33.36 2.48
N CYS A 284 -5.04 -33.47 3.82
CA CYS A 284 -5.00 -32.31 4.70
C CYS A 284 -3.79 -31.40 4.42
N LEU A 285 -2.60 -31.98 4.22
CA LEU A 285 -1.38 -31.24 3.89
C LEU A 285 -1.46 -30.56 2.52
N GLY A 286 -2.06 -31.23 1.53
CA GLY A 286 -2.27 -30.67 0.20
C GLY A 286 -3.21 -29.47 0.23
N VAL A 287 -4.32 -29.59 0.95
CA VAL A 287 -5.28 -28.50 1.14
C VAL A 287 -4.66 -27.34 1.92
N MET A 288 -3.98 -27.63 3.03
CA MET A 288 -3.28 -26.60 3.82
C MET A 288 -2.28 -25.82 2.96
N ARG A 289 -1.51 -26.51 2.11
CA ARG A 289 -0.55 -25.89 1.19
C ARG A 289 -1.24 -25.02 0.15
N GLU A 290 -2.32 -25.50 -0.46
CA GLU A 290 -3.06 -24.76 -1.49
C GLU A 290 -3.71 -23.49 -0.92
N GLU A 291 -4.37 -23.59 0.24
CA GLU A 291 -5.06 -22.46 0.87
C GLU A 291 -4.07 -21.41 1.38
N LEU A 292 -2.97 -21.80 2.02
CA LEU A 292 -1.94 -20.86 2.51
C LEU A 292 -1.15 -20.20 1.38
N LEU A 293 -0.92 -20.92 0.27
CA LEU A 293 -0.37 -20.32 -0.94
C LEU A 293 -1.34 -19.32 -1.56
N GLY A 294 -2.64 -19.61 -1.52
CA GLY A 294 -3.70 -18.72 -2.02
C GLY A 294 -3.87 -17.43 -1.20
N MET A 295 -3.61 -17.49 0.11
CA MET A 295 -3.65 -16.33 1.01
C MET A 295 -2.34 -15.53 1.07
N GLU A 296 -1.34 -15.89 0.25
CA GLU A 296 0.01 -15.27 0.26
C GLU A 296 0.76 -15.42 1.60
N GLU A 297 0.46 -16.47 2.38
CA GLU A 297 1.09 -16.78 3.68
C GLU A 297 1.93 -18.08 3.64
N PRO A 298 2.97 -18.18 2.77
CA PRO A 298 3.74 -19.40 2.58
C PRO A 298 4.63 -19.76 3.79
N GLU A 299 4.98 -18.79 4.63
CA GLU A 299 5.86 -18.99 5.78
C GLU A 299 5.25 -19.94 6.82
N MET A 300 3.94 -19.84 7.03
CA MET A 300 3.20 -20.66 8.00
C MET A 300 3.25 -22.15 7.62
N TYR A 301 3.08 -22.44 6.33
CA TYR A 301 3.21 -23.79 5.81
C TYR A 301 4.66 -24.29 5.88
N ASN A 302 5.61 -23.45 5.46
CA ASN A 302 7.03 -23.79 5.44
C ASN A 302 7.60 -24.06 6.84
N ALA A 303 7.18 -23.30 7.85
CA ALA A 303 7.52 -23.55 9.24
C ALA A 303 6.97 -24.90 9.72
N PHE A 304 5.68 -25.16 9.45
CA PHE A 304 5.04 -26.41 9.84
C PHE A 304 5.68 -27.65 9.20
N ILE A 305 5.98 -27.61 7.89
CA ILE A 305 6.59 -28.75 7.18
C ILE A 305 8.02 -29.03 7.66
N ARG A 306 8.82 -27.99 8.00
CA ARG A 306 10.15 -28.17 8.59
C ARG A 306 10.04 -28.87 9.96
N ASP A 307 9.08 -28.48 10.78
CA ASP A 307 8.86 -29.09 12.09
C ASP A 307 8.31 -30.51 11.99
N LEU A 308 7.41 -30.76 11.03
CA LEU A 308 6.89 -32.09 10.74
C LEU A 308 8.02 -33.04 10.31
N LYS A 309 8.92 -32.59 9.45
CA LYS A 309 10.10 -33.38 9.04
C LYS A 309 10.98 -33.74 10.24
N LYS A 310 11.27 -32.78 11.13
CA LYS A 310 12.02 -33.05 12.37
C LYS A 310 11.33 -34.10 13.24
N GLY A 311 10.00 -34.00 13.39
CA GLY A 311 9.20 -34.95 14.17
C GLY A 311 9.15 -36.37 13.58
N LEU A 312 9.15 -36.49 12.26
CA LEU A 312 9.19 -37.77 11.55
C LEU A 312 10.56 -38.47 11.69
N LEU A 313 11.65 -37.69 11.65
CA LEU A 313 13.02 -38.22 11.73
C LEU A 313 13.50 -38.48 13.16
N SER A 314 13.00 -37.75 14.15
CA SER A 314 13.36 -37.93 15.56
C SER A 314 12.59 -39.08 16.25
N GLY A 315 11.59 -39.64 15.57
CA GLY A 315 10.73 -40.71 16.12
C GLY A 315 9.65 -40.22 17.09
N ALA A 316 9.47 -38.91 17.25
CA ALA A 316 8.54 -38.31 18.19
C ALA A 316 7.04 -38.55 17.85
N LEU A 317 6.74 -38.94 16.60
CA LEU A 317 5.39 -39.21 16.09
C LEU A 317 5.05 -40.71 16.07
N GLY A 318 5.38 -41.42 17.15
CA GLY A 318 5.06 -42.83 17.32
C GLY A 318 5.98 -43.80 16.55
N GLY A 319 7.27 -43.48 16.45
CA GLY A 319 8.30 -44.37 15.85
C GLY A 319 8.92 -43.85 14.55
N ASP A 320 9.69 -44.70 13.86
CA ASP A 320 10.39 -44.34 12.62
C ASP A 320 9.40 -44.30 11.44
N ARG A 321 8.89 -43.10 11.13
CA ARG A 321 7.83 -42.86 10.12
C ARG A 321 8.40 -42.42 8.76
N ARG A 322 9.60 -42.88 8.40
CA ARG A 322 10.29 -42.56 7.13
C ARG A 322 9.46 -42.87 5.88
N ASP A 323 8.59 -43.88 5.96
CA ASP A 323 7.70 -44.25 4.85
C ASP A 323 6.72 -43.13 4.51
N PHE A 324 6.23 -42.38 5.51
CA PHE A 324 5.38 -41.21 5.29
C PHE A 324 6.17 -40.07 4.63
N TRP A 325 7.40 -39.82 5.08
CA TRP A 325 8.30 -38.85 4.44
C TRP A 325 8.55 -39.19 2.97
N PHE A 326 8.73 -40.47 2.65
CA PHE A 326 8.89 -40.93 1.26
C PHE A 326 7.63 -40.65 0.42
N LYS A 327 6.43 -40.93 0.95
CA LYS A 327 5.14 -40.59 0.28
C LYS A 327 4.97 -39.08 0.08
N LEU A 328 5.39 -38.26 1.04
CA LEU A 328 5.35 -36.80 0.95
C LEU A 328 6.26 -36.25 -0.16
N ARG A 329 7.47 -36.82 -0.29
CA ARG A 329 8.41 -36.49 -1.38
C ARG A 329 7.83 -36.81 -2.75
N TRP A 330 7.19 -37.98 -2.89
CA TRP A 330 6.57 -38.39 -4.16
C TRP A 330 5.42 -37.47 -4.57
N SER A 331 4.65 -37.00 -3.58
CA SER A 331 3.49 -36.11 -3.77
C SER A 331 3.85 -34.64 -3.94
N ARG A 332 5.15 -34.28 -3.94
CA ARG A 332 5.66 -32.90 -4.08
C ARG A 332 5.05 -31.90 -3.08
N LEU A 333 4.79 -32.34 -1.86
CA LEU A 333 4.30 -31.53 -0.74
C LEU A 333 5.47 -30.98 0.10
N GLY A 334 6.52 -30.50 -0.57
CA GLY A 334 7.68 -29.87 0.07
C GLY A 334 7.47 -28.37 0.33
N LEU A 335 8.55 -27.66 0.64
CA LEU A 335 8.50 -26.21 0.88
C LEU A 335 7.92 -25.46 -0.34
N ILE A 336 7.21 -24.37 -0.06
CA ILE A 336 6.77 -23.39 -1.05
C ILE A 336 7.96 -22.46 -1.33
N ASP A 337 8.45 -22.45 -2.57
CA ASP A 337 9.59 -21.66 -2.99
C ASP A 337 9.19 -20.26 -3.50
N ASN A 338 10.19 -19.44 -3.77
CA ASN A 338 10.06 -18.10 -4.34
C ASN A 338 9.51 -18.07 -5.78
N THR A 339 9.43 -19.22 -6.47
CA THR A 339 8.79 -19.34 -7.79
C THR A 339 7.27 -19.48 -7.66
N GLN A 340 6.82 -20.06 -6.55
CA GLN A 340 5.41 -20.31 -6.23
C GLN A 340 4.77 -19.17 -5.45
N SER A 341 5.52 -18.43 -4.63
CA SER A 341 5.05 -17.23 -3.94
C SER A 341 6.18 -16.20 -3.81
N GLU A 342 5.92 -14.95 -4.23
CA GLU A 342 6.89 -13.84 -4.11
C GLU A 342 7.20 -13.50 -2.64
N VAL A 343 6.30 -13.85 -1.71
CA VAL A 343 6.47 -13.62 -0.26
C VAL A 343 7.31 -14.73 0.40
N SER A 344 7.61 -15.81 -0.32
CA SER A 344 8.42 -16.90 0.23
C SER A 344 9.91 -16.53 0.28
N ASN A 345 10.49 -16.62 1.48
CA ASN A 345 11.93 -16.47 1.71
C ASN A 345 12.77 -17.69 1.29
N VAL A 346 12.14 -18.76 0.78
CA VAL A 346 12.80 -20.02 0.43
C VAL A 346 13.21 -20.02 -1.05
N THR A 347 14.48 -20.29 -1.34
CA THR A 347 14.95 -20.41 -2.73
C THR A 347 14.53 -21.75 -3.35
N HIS A 348 14.45 -21.80 -4.68
CA HIS A 348 14.15 -23.04 -5.39
C HIS A 348 15.14 -24.16 -5.04
N ASP A 349 16.43 -23.84 -4.91
CA ASP A 349 17.48 -24.79 -4.56
C ASP A 349 17.30 -25.31 -3.12
N GLU A 350 16.96 -24.44 -2.17
CA GLU A 350 16.69 -24.85 -0.78
C GLU A 350 15.47 -25.79 -0.69
N ALA A 351 14.41 -25.52 -1.46
CA ALA A 351 13.24 -26.39 -1.52
C ALA A 351 13.57 -27.78 -2.11
N GLN A 352 14.45 -27.85 -3.11
CA GLN A 352 14.93 -29.11 -3.67
C GLN A 352 15.81 -29.87 -2.69
N GLU A 353 16.76 -29.20 -2.01
CA GLU A 353 17.61 -29.80 -0.97
C GLU A 353 16.78 -30.32 0.21
N PHE A 354 15.74 -29.60 0.60
CA PHE A 354 14.83 -30.01 1.66
C PHE A 354 14.11 -31.33 1.33
N ILE A 355 13.71 -31.52 0.07
CA ILE A 355 13.09 -32.77 -0.38
C ILE A 355 14.15 -33.88 -0.47
N THR A 356 15.35 -33.60 -0.96
CA THR A 356 16.38 -34.64 -1.19
C THR A 356 17.05 -35.13 0.08
N SER A 357 17.19 -34.27 1.10
CA SER A 357 17.79 -34.60 2.40
C SER A 357 17.01 -35.71 3.14
N ARG A 358 17.77 -36.74 3.54
CA ARG A 358 17.28 -37.95 4.21
C ARG A 358 17.02 -37.75 5.69
#